data_AF-A0A7Y4RMI8-F1
#
_entry.id   AF-A0A7Y4RMI8-F1
#
_cell.length_a   1.000
_cell.length_b   1.000
_cell.length_c   1.000
_cell.angle_alpha   90.00
_cell.angle_beta   90.00
_cell.angle_gamma   90.00
#
_symmetry.space_group_name_H-M   'P 1'
#
loop_
_entity.id
_entity.type
_entity.pdbx_description
1 polymer ?
#
loop_
_entity_poly.entity_id
_entity_poly.type
_entity_poly.pdbx_seq_one_letter_code
_entity_poly.pdbx_strand_id
1 'polypeptide(L)'
;MIAYLDASVVLRLVLGEPKPLAEWRRIDTAVASALTEVECLRALDRLMRLGAFTGEELAERRTAVYRLLEAVEVVDVGRPVLRRAAEPFPTPLGTLDAIHLSTALAWRDARAASLAMATHDKALATAARSVGLETIGV
;
A
#
# COMPACT_ATOMS: atom_id res chain seq x y z
N MET A 1 -2.14 -4.13 -16.08
CA MET A 1 -2.18 -2.73 -15.60
C MET A 1 -1.09 -2.48 -14.57
N ILE A 2 -0.77 -1.22 -14.31
CA ILE A 2 0.14 -0.82 -13.23
C ILE A 2 -0.70 -0.45 -12.00
N ALA A 3 -0.36 -1.00 -10.84
CA ALA A 3 -1.09 -0.74 -9.60
C ALA A 3 -0.16 -0.35 -8.45
N TYR A 4 -0.52 0.70 -7.73
CA TYR A 4 0.09 1.07 -6.46
C TYR A 4 -0.60 0.30 -5.34
N LEU A 5 0.17 -0.40 -4.52
CA LEU A 5 -0.30 -1.21 -3.40
C LEU A 5 -0.06 -0.43 -2.09
N ASP A 6 -1.11 -0.26 -1.29
CA ASP A 6 -0.93 0.13 0.11
C ASP A 6 -0.69 -1.11 1.02
N ALA A 7 -0.43 -0.88 2.30
CA ALA A 7 -0.21 -1.97 3.25
C ALA A 7 -1.44 -2.86 3.43
N SER A 8 -2.66 -2.35 3.22
CA SER A 8 -3.88 -3.15 3.37
C SER A 8 -3.94 -4.29 2.37
N VAL A 9 -3.52 -4.06 1.11
CA VAL A 9 -3.46 -5.11 0.07
C VAL A 9 -2.39 -6.15 0.41
N VAL A 10 -1.20 -5.70 0.82
CA VAL A 10 -0.09 -6.58 1.17
C VAL A 10 -0.44 -7.45 2.38
N LEU A 11 -0.98 -6.84 3.44
CA LEU A 11 -1.38 -7.55 4.65
C LEU A 11 -2.48 -8.57 4.38
N ARG A 12 -3.47 -8.23 3.55
CA ARG A 12 -4.54 -9.16 3.21
C ARG A 12 -4.01 -10.44 2.55
N LEU A 13 -3.00 -10.32 1.70
CA LEU A 13 -2.32 -11.47 1.08
C LEU A 13 -1.48 -12.26 2.11
N VAL A 14 -0.66 -11.58 2.90
CA VAL A 14 0.25 -12.20 3.87
C VAL A 14 -0.52 -12.90 5.00
N LEU A 15 -1.68 -12.36 5.38
CA LEU A 15 -2.53 -12.91 6.45
C LEU A 15 -3.54 -13.94 5.95
N GLY A 16 -3.65 -14.15 4.63
CA GLY A 16 -4.67 -15.04 4.06
C GLY A 16 -6.10 -14.57 4.35
N GLU A 17 -6.30 -13.26 4.47
CA GLU A 17 -7.59 -12.66 4.79
C GLU A 17 -8.60 -12.88 3.63
N PRO A 18 -9.90 -13.01 3.94
CA PRO A 18 -10.92 -13.21 2.93
C PRO A 18 -11.04 -11.99 2.01
N LYS A 19 -11.52 -12.22 0.78
CA LYS A 19 -11.70 -11.20 -0.27
C LYS A 19 -10.36 -10.56 -0.69
N PRO A 20 -9.40 -11.35 -1.19
CA PRO A 20 -8.18 -10.80 -1.78
C PRO A 20 -8.54 -9.92 -2.99
N LEU A 21 -7.59 -9.09 -3.42
CA LEU A 21 -7.76 -8.22 -4.57
C LEU A 21 -8.13 -9.04 -5.82
N ALA A 22 -9.36 -8.88 -6.34
CA ALA A 22 -9.85 -9.64 -7.47
C ALA A 22 -9.06 -9.36 -8.77
N GLU A 23 -8.55 -8.14 -8.87
CA GLU A 23 -7.72 -7.64 -9.95
C GLU A 23 -6.28 -8.18 -9.94
N TRP A 24 -5.84 -8.91 -8.90
CA TRP A 24 -4.42 -9.23 -8.69
C TRP A 24 -3.73 -9.80 -9.94
N ARG A 25 -4.37 -10.73 -10.65
CA ARG A 25 -3.83 -11.35 -11.88
C ARG A 25 -3.70 -10.41 -13.07
N ARG A 26 -4.34 -9.24 -13.03
CA ARG A 26 -4.29 -8.20 -14.07
C ARG A 26 -3.18 -7.16 -13.81
N ILE A 27 -2.46 -7.27 -12.69
CA ILE A 27 -1.37 -6.36 -12.35
C ILE A 27 -0.07 -6.87 -12.99
N ASP A 28 0.43 -6.12 -13.97
CA ASP A 28 1.70 -6.43 -14.67
C ASP A 28 2.89 -5.79 -13.95
N THR A 29 2.66 -4.69 -13.25
CA THR A 29 3.67 -3.97 -12.48
C THR A 29 3.02 -3.46 -11.20
N ALA A 30 3.58 -3.90 -10.08
CA ALA A 30 3.17 -3.43 -8.76
C ALA A 30 4.17 -2.38 -8.28
N VAL A 31 3.64 -1.33 -7.66
CA VAL A 31 4.41 -0.24 -7.06
C VAL A 31 3.97 -0.10 -5.61
N ALA A 32 4.86 0.23 -4.68
CA ALA A 32 4.49 0.50 -3.30
C ALA A 32 5.38 1.59 -2.71
N SER A 33 4.95 2.22 -1.61
CA SER A 33 5.85 3.06 -0.81
C SER A 33 6.75 2.20 0.06
N ALA A 34 7.97 2.68 0.34
CA ALA A 34 8.81 2.14 1.41
C ALA A 34 8.08 2.11 2.78
N LEU A 35 7.07 2.97 2.97
CA LEU A 35 6.21 2.97 4.15
C LEU A 35 5.46 1.64 4.34
N THR A 36 5.11 0.96 3.25
CA THR A 36 4.36 -0.30 3.24
C THR A 36 5.05 -1.38 4.08
N GLU A 37 6.38 -1.46 4.01
CA GLU A 37 7.15 -2.40 4.84
C GLU A 37 6.95 -2.11 6.33
N VAL A 38 7.09 -0.84 6.73
CA VAL A 38 6.95 -0.43 8.13
C VAL A 38 5.56 -0.75 8.64
N GLU A 39 4.52 -0.41 7.89
CA GLU A 39 3.14 -0.68 8.25
C GLU A 39 2.85 -2.18 8.38
N CYS A 40 3.30 -2.99 7.41
CA CYS A 40 3.12 -4.43 7.45
C CYS A 40 3.80 -5.04 8.68
N LEU A 41 5.07 -4.71 8.91
CA LEU A 41 5.84 -5.24 10.04
C LEU A 41 5.28 -4.77 11.39
N ARG A 42 4.71 -3.56 11.48
CA ARG A 42 4.04 -3.08 12.69
C ARG A 42 2.71 -3.75 12.93
N ALA A 43 1.93 -4.01 11.87
CA ALA A 43 0.70 -4.79 11.98
C ALA A 43 0.98 -6.23 12.45
N LEU A 44 2.01 -6.88 11.89
CA LEU A 44 2.43 -8.22 12.32
C LEU A 44 2.92 -8.26 13.77
N ASP A 45 3.75 -7.29 14.20
CA ASP A 45 4.18 -7.18 15.60
C ASP A 45 3.01 -6.99 16.55
N ARG A 46 2.04 -6.14 16.17
CA ARG A 46 0.82 -5.94 16.96
C ARG A 46 0.03 -7.24 17.09
N LEU A 47 -0.17 -7.99 16.01
CA LEU A 47 -0.87 -9.28 16.03
C LEU A 47 -0.16 -10.31 16.91
N MET A 48 1.17 -10.40 16.84
CA MET A 48 1.97 -11.24 17.72
C MET A 48 1.72 -10.90 19.20
N ARG A 49 1.74 -9.61 19.56
CA ARG A 49 1.51 -9.16 20.95
C ARG A 49 0.09 -9.45 21.45
N LEU A 50 -0.86 -9.57 20.54
CA LEU A 50 -2.24 -9.97 20.84
C LEU A 50 -2.42 -11.50 20.88
N GLY A 51 -1.34 -12.28 20.74
CA GLY A 51 -1.37 -13.74 20.79
C GLY A 51 -1.91 -14.41 19.52
N ALA A 52 -1.95 -13.68 18.40
CA ALA A 52 -2.46 -14.23 17.13
C ALA A 52 -1.49 -15.23 16.48
N PHE A 53 -0.20 -15.16 16.80
CA PHE A 53 0.86 -15.98 16.19
C PHE A 53 1.83 -16.50 17.24
N THR A 54 2.48 -17.61 16.91
CA THR A 54 3.75 -18.04 17.50
C THR A 54 4.92 -17.26 16.90
N GLY A 55 6.11 -17.38 17.50
CA GLY A 55 7.32 -16.74 16.97
C GLY A 55 7.73 -17.25 15.57
N GLU A 56 7.51 -18.54 15.31
CA GLU A 56 7.76 -19.17 14.00
C GLU A 56 6.80 -18.63 12.94
N GLU A 57 5.50 -18.62 13.25
CA GLU A 57 4.45 -18.04 12.41
C GLU A 57 4.68 -16.56 12.06
N LEU A 58 5.18 -15.78 13.03
CA LEU A 58 5.56 -14.39 12.78
C LEU A 58 6.74 -14.31 11.80
N ALA A 59 7.77 -15.15 11.98
CA ALA A 59 8.94 -15.16 11.09
C ALA A 59 8.53 -15.48 9.65
N GLU A 60 7.68 -16.49 9.45
CA GLU A 60 7.14 -16.86 8.13
C GLU A 60 6.40 -15.69 7.46
N ARG A 61 5.52 -15.00 8.20
CA ARG A 61 4.76 -13.85 7.68
C ARG A 61 5.65 -12.66 7.35
N ARG A 62 6.70 -12.40 8.14
CA ARG A 62 7.71 -11.38 7.82
C ARG A 62 8.46 -11.73 6.54
N THR A 63 8.88 -12.98 6.39
CA THR A 63 9.52 -13.46 5.16
C THR A 63 8.58 -13.31 3.95
N ALA A 64 7.28 -13.56 4.11
CA ALA A 64 6.31 -13.33 3.05
C ALA A 64 6.18 -11.85 2.65
N VAL A 65 6.18 -10.92 3.61
CA VAL A 65 6.22 -9.47 3.33
C VAL A 65 7.47 -9.11 2.52
N TYR A 66 8.65 -9.54 2.96
CA TYR A 66 9.91 -9.22 2.26
C TYR A 66 9.93 -9.76 0.83
N ARG A 67 9.57 -11.03 0.63
CA ARG A 67 9.49 -11.63 -0.71
C ARG A 67 8.50 -10.92 -1.63
N LEU A 68 7.38 -10.46 -1.08
CA LEU A 68 6.40 -9.70 -1.86
C LEU A 68 7.00 -8.36 -2.28
N LEU A 69 7.61 -7.62 -1.36
CA LEU A 69 8.19 -6.31 -1.65
C LEU A 69 9.42 -6.38 -2.57
N GLU A 70 10.18 -7.48 -2.56
CA GLU A 70 11.26 -7.75 -3.53
C GLU A 70 10.74 -7.81 -4.99
N ALA A 71 9.48 -8.19 -5.19
CA ALA A 71 8.83 -8.27 -6.51
C ALA A 71 8.08 -6.98 -6.90
N VAL A 72 8.13 -5.94 -6.06
CA VAL A 72 7.40 -4.67 -6.23
C VAL A 72 8.39 -3.54 -6.45
N GLU A 73 8.05 -2.58 -7.30
CA GLU A 73 8.83 -1.35 -7.38
C GLU A 73 8.56 -0.49 -6.14
N VAL A 74 9.54 -0.42 -5.23
CA VAL A 74 9.42 0.35 -3.98
C VAL A 74 9.90 1.79 -4.20
N VAL A 75 9.05 2.75 -3.81
CA VAL A 75 9.33 4.18 -3.88
C VAL A 75 9.65 4.73 -2.50
N ASP A 76 10.83 5.36 -2.38
CA ASP A 76 11.28 5.98 -1.14
C ASP A 76 10.41 7.16 -0.71
N VAL A 77 10.17 7.28 0.60
CA VAL A 77 9.49 8.43 1.20
C VAL A 77 10.47 9.57 1.41
N GLY A 78 10.76 10.29 0.32
CA GLY A 78 11.63 11.46 0.32
C GLY A 78 10.91 12.76 0.71
N ARG A 79 11.68 13.85 0.83
CA ARG A 79 11.14 15.20 1.09
C ARG A 79 10.04 15.64 0.12
N PRO A 80 10.09 15.35 -1.21
CA PRO A 80 9.01 15.72 -2.11
C PRO A 80 7.67 15.05 -1.76
N VAL A 81 7.70 13.75 -1.43
CA VAL A 81 6.51 13.00 -1.00
C VAL A 81 5.95 13.59 0.28
N LEU A 82 6.80 13.84 1.28
CA LEU A 82 6.37 14.41 2.57
C LEU A 82 5.78 15.82 2.41
N ARG A 83 6.36 16.65 1.53
CA ARG A 83 5.81 17.98 1.23
C ARG A 83 4.42 17.86 0.61
N ARG A 84 4.27 17.01 -0.40
CA ARG A 84 2.97 16.80 -1.04
C ARG A 84 1.94 16.23 -0.05
N ALA A 85 2.34 15.34 0.85
CA ALA A 85 1.45 14.75 1.86
C ALA A 85 0.97 15.77 2.91
N ALA A 86 1.74 16.84 3.13
CA ALA A 86 1.36 17.92 4.04
C ALA A 86 0.42 18.96 3.40
N GLU A 87 0.23 18.92 2.09
CA GLU A 87 -0.71 19.80 1.38
C GLU A 87 -2.15 19.28 1.46
N PRO A 88 -3.16 20.15 1.28
CA PRO A 88 -4.56 19.74 1.30
C PRO A 88 -4.88 18.65 0.26
N PHE A 89 -5.76 17.73 0.66
CA PHE A 89 -6.43 16.78 -0.24
C PHE A 89 -7.92 17.11 -0.34
N PRO A 90 -8.59 16.75 -1.46
CA PRO A 90 -10.02 17.01 -1.63
C PRO A 90 -10.92 16.27 -0.63
N THR A 91 -10.40 15.21 0.01
CA THR A 91 -11.12 14.41 1.01
C THR A 91 -10.26 14.25 2.27
N PRO A 92 -10.88 13.98 3.44
CA PRO A 92 -10.12 13.67 4.65
C PRO A 92 -9.23 12.44 4.46
N LEU A 93 -7.97 12.55 4.86
CA LEU A 93 -7.00 11.45 4.87
C LEU A 93 -6.21 11.46 6.18
N GLY A 94 -5.90 10.26 6.68
CA GLY A 94 -4.89 10.09 7.72
C GLY A 94 -3.49 10.36 7.17
N THR A 95 -2.54 10.60 8.07
CA THR A 95 -1.15 10.93 7.68
C THR A 95 -0.50 9.86 6.80
N LEU A 96 -0.69 8.57 7.13
CA LEU A 96 -0.10 7.46 6.36
C LEU A 96 -0.74 7.36 4.98
N ASP A 97 -2.07 7.44 4.91
CA ASP A 97 -2.80 7.44 3.63
C ASP A 97 -2.42 8.62 2.73
N ALA A 98 -2.22 9.81 3.32
CA ALA A 98 -1.72 10.98 2.60
C ALA A 98 -0.31 10.74 2.03
N ILE A 99 0.56 10.04 2.75
CA ILE A 99 1.88 9.62 2.26
C ILE A 99 1.74 8.59 1.14
N HIS A 100 0.87 7.58 1.27
CA HIS A 100 0.61 6.61 0.21
C HIS A 100 0.13 7.28 -1.07
N LEU A 101 -0.89 8.14 -0.97
CA LEU A 101 -1.43 8.85 -2.12
C LEU A 101 -0.38 9.77 -2.76
N SER A 102 0.39 10.50 -1.94
CA SER A 102 1.47 11.36 -2.44
C SER A 102 2.57 10.57 -3.15
N THR A 103 2.89 9.37 -2.65
CA THR A 103 3.87 8.47 -3.27
C THR A 103 3.37 7.97 -4.62
N ALA A 104 2.10 7.53 -4.69
CA ALA A 104 1.46 7.08 -5.93
C ALA A 104 1.45 8.20 -6.99
N LEU A 105 1.08 9.42 -6.59
CA LEU A 105 1.09 10.58 -7.49
C LEU A 105 2.50 10.92 -7.99
N ALA A 106 3.50 10.93 -7.09
CA ALA A 106 4.88 11.19 -7.48
C ALA A 106 5.40 10.17 -8.50
N TRP A 107 5.09 8.88 -8.31
CA TRP A 107 5.46 7.83 -9.25
C TRP A 107 4.78 8.01 -10.61
N ARG A 108 3.46 8.27 -10.61
CA ARG A 108 2.65 8.48 -11.81
C ARG A 108 3.19 9.64 -12.62
N ASP A 109 3.42 10.78 -11.97
CA ASP A 109 3.83 12.02 -12.61
C ASP A 109 5.25 11.92 -13.18
N ALA A 110 6.17 11.23 -12.48
CA ALA A 110 7.53 10.99 -12.97
C ALA A 110 7.60 10.10 -14.22
N ARG A 111 6.61 9.22 -14.43
CA ARG A 111 6.58 8.26 -15.54
C ARG A 111 5.57 8.58 -16.63
N ALA A 112 4.71 9.58 -16.41
CA ALA A 112 3.58 9.91 -17.28
C ALA A 112 2.74 8.66 -17.66
N ALA A 113 2.55 7.75 -16.70
CA ALA A 113 1.89 6.46 -16.90
C ALA A 113 0.56 6.39 -16.12
N SER A 114 -0.41 5.63 -16.64
CA SER A 114 -1.63 5.32 -15.89
C SER A 114 -1.33 4.44 -14.68
N LEU A 115 -1.86 4.79 -13.51
CA LEU A 115 -1.67 4.07 -12.26
C LEU A 115 -3.01 3.86 -11.56
N ALA A 116 -3.34 2.61 -11.23
CA ALA A 116 -4.47 2.29 -10.36
C ALA A 116 -4.02 2.27 -8.89
N MET A 117 -4.84 2.78 -7.98
CA MET A 117 -4.67 2.66 -6.54
C MET A 117 -5.36 1.37 -6.05
N ALA A 118 -4.57 0.39 -5.63
CA ALA A 118 -5.05 -0.82 -4.99
C ALA A 118 -5.08 -0.61 -3.47
N THR A 119 -6.27 -0.60 -2.90
CA THR A 119 -6.46 -0.41 -1.46
C THR A 119 -7.76 -1.07 -1.01
N HIS A 120 -7.77 -1.60 0.21
CA HIS A 120 -8.98 -2.03 0.92
C HIS A 120 -9.51 -0.94 1.87
N ASP A 121 -8.90 0.24 1.89
CA ASP A 121 -9.34 1.42 2.63
C ASP A 121 -10.24 2.31 1.77
N LYS A 122 -11.47 2.53 2.25
CA LYS A 122 -12.49 3.32 1.55
C LYS A 122 -12.15 4.81 1.48
N ALA A 123 -11.52 5.37 2.51
CA ALA A 123 -11.13 6.77 2.56
C ALA A 123 -9.99 7.03 1.56
N LEU A 124 -8.95 6.18 1.58
CA LEU A 124 -7.85 6.26 0.63
C LEU A 124 -8.30 6.09 -0.81
N ALA A 125 -9.20 5.14 -1.09
CA ALA A 125 -9.76 4.99 -2.43
C ALA A 125 -10.58 6.21 -2.87
N THR A 126 -11.36 6.80 -1.97
CA THR A 126 -12.13 8.01 -2.30
C THR A 126 -11.20 9.18 -2.62
N ALA A 127 -10.13 9.35 -1.85
CA ALA A 127 -9.12 10.36 -2.12
C ALA A 127 -8.39 10.12 -3.45
N ALA A 128 -8.00 8.87 -3.73
CA ALA A 128 -7.35 8.49 -4.98
C ALA A 128 -8.21 8.83 -6.21
N ARG A 129 -9.51 8.50 -6.17
CA ARG A 129 -10.45 8.90 -7.24
C ARG A 129 -10.56 10.41 -7.39
N SER A 130 -10.56 11.16 -6.29
CA SER A 130 -10.67 12.63 -6.31
C SER A 130 -9.48 13.33 -6.99
N VAL A 131 -8.34 12.65 -7.11
CA VAL A 131 -7.12 13.14 -7.79
C VAL A 131 -6.86 12.43 -9.12
N GLY A 132 -7.88 11.73 -9.65
CA GLY A 132 -7.86 11.14 -10.99
C GLY A 132 -7.17 9.78 -11.10
N LEU A 133 -7.00 9.04 -10.00
CA LEU A 133 -6.54 7.65 -10.06
C LEU A 133 -7.73 6.70 -10.19
N GLU A 134 -7.57 5.65 -11.00
CA GLU A 134 -8.45 4.47 -10.92
C GLU A 134 -8.28 3.81 -9.55
N THR A 135 -9.31 3.17 -9.02
CA THR A 135 -9.22 2.44 -7.74
C THR A 135 -9.74 1.03 -7.86
N ILE A 136 -9.02 0.11 -7.24
CA ILE A 136 -9.33 -1.32 -7.20
C ILE A 136 -9.21 -1.84 -5.76
N GLY A 137 -9.93 -2.90 -5.42
CA GLY A 137 -9.84 -3.55 -4.11
C GLY A 137 -10.77 -3.05 -3.02
N VAL A 138 -11.49 -1.94 -3.19
CA VAL A 138 -12.38 -1.42 -2.14
C VAL A 138 -13.51 -2.39 -1.76
#